data_AF-A0A2T5I5U7-F1
#
_entry.id   AF-A0A2T5I5U7-F1
#
_cell.length_a   1.000
_cell.length_b   1.000
_cell.length_c   1.000
_cell.angle_alpha   90.00
_cell.angle_beta   90.00
_cell.angle_gamma   90.00
#
_symmetry.space_group_name_H-M   'P 1'
#
loop_
_entity.id
_entity.type
_entity.pdbx_description
1 polymer ?
#
loop_
_entity_poly.entity_id
_entity_poly.type
_entity_poly.pdbx_seq_one_letter_code
_entity_poly.pdbx_strand_id
1 'polypeptide(L)'
;MILDYFKKQKIRPGIILTLHTFGSKLEFNPHVHMIVTMGGLTKGGEWKDYDYIPYKMLRINWQNAVLKLIRRVLSPKEKKEVQPQLQIAYTKNAEGFYVNAPKRSRTNVKKVLQYISRYMKRGPIALKRILMYDGDIVMFRYHDKRTDTDETEIMLAKEFIAALVRHIPDKNFKMIRRYGLYSRRIKTVAKEVVKELQSKMKRLLLNVSTALKPKKWAERIAECFGENPLKCSCCGNLFVFRGIVVSKNGRLKIQYANDSEARRYLREEIRHIESKEFKINQKQAEKEIYEATRFDWEKQRQLYMSSMRNQGIDSEGSGG
;
A
#
# COMPACT_ATOMS: atom_id res chain seq x y z
N MET A 1 -26.27 -19.35 -10.05
CA MET A 1 -25.30 -20.05 -9.19
C MET A 1 -25.04 -19.31 -7.87
N ILE A 2 -24.23 -18.26 -7.81
CA ILE A 2 -23.85 -17.65 -6.51
C ILE A 2 -25.03 -16.97 -5.82
N LEU A 3 -25.86 -16.27 -6.57
CA LEU A 3 -27.10 -15.71 -6.02
C LEU A 3 -28.01 -16.79 -5.44
N ASP A 4 -28.13 -17.94 -6.13
CA ASP A 4 -28.94 -19.06 -5.65
C ASP A 4 -28.35 -19.69 -4.39
N TYR A 5 -27.03 -19.78 -4.32
CA TYR A 5 -26.31 -20.24 -3.13
C TYR A 5 -26.61 -19.36 -1.91
N PHE A 6 -26.46 -18.04 -2.04
CA PHE A 6 -26.77 -17.10 -0.95
C PHE A 6 -28.27 -17.00 -0.64
N LYS A 7 -29.14 -17.20 -1.64
CA LYS A 7 -30.60 -17.28 -1.44
C LYS A 7 -30.97 -18.41 -0.48
N LYS A 8 -30.31 -19.57 -0.57
CA LYS A 8 -30.50 -20.69 0.38
C LYS A 8 -30.09 -20.32 1.81
N GLN A 9 -29.08 -19.45 1.95
CA GLN A 9 -28.62 -18.90 3.22
C GLN A 9 -29.50 -17.74 3.74
N LYS A 10 -30.59 -17.42 3.04
CA LYS A 10 -31.54 -16.32 3.34
C LYS A 10 -30.87 -14.93 3.42
N ILE A 11 -29.76 -14.75 2.71
CA ILE A 11 -29.03 -13.47 2.67
C ILE A 11 -28.89 -12.95 1.24
N ARG A 12 -28.87 -11.63 1.10
CA ARG A 12 -28.64 -10.91 -0.16
C ARG A 12 -27.22 -10.35 -0.18
N PRO A 13 -26.29 -10.94 -0.94
CA PRO A 13 -24.92 -10.45 -1.05
C PRO A 13 -24.84 -9.25 -2.00
N GLY A 14 -23.76 -8.48 -1.94
CA GLY A 14 -23.34 -7.57 -3.00
C GLY A 14 -22.35 -8.26 -3.93
N ILE A 15 -22.61 -8.22 -5.25
CA ILE A 15 -21.71 -8.85 -6.24
C ILE A 15 -21.39 -7.88 -7.37
N ILE A 16 -20.11 -7.79 -7.75
CA ILE A 16 -19.62 -7.13 -8.96
C ILE A 16 -18.85 -8.15 -9.79
N LEU A 17 -19.21 -8.29 -11.07
CA LEU A 17 -18.59 -9.21 -12.02
C LEU A 17 -18.00 -8.41 -13.17
N THR A 18 -16.82 -8.81 -13.63
CA THR A 18 -16.19 -8.30 -14.87
C THR A 18 -15.77 -9.50 -15.72
N LEU A 19 -16.24 -9.54 -16.97
CA LEU A 19 -15.80 -10.53 -17.96
C LEU A 19 -14.49 -10.05 -18.60
N HIS A 20 -13.52 -10.95 -18.74
CA HIS A 20 -12.34 -10.80 -19.58
C HIS A 20 -12.25 -11.96 -20.56
N THR A 21 -11.68 -11.72 -21.74
CA THR A 21 -11.61 -12.69 -22.85
C THR A 21 -10.19 -13.07 -23.25
N PHE A 22 -9.20 -12.47 -22.59
CA PHE A 22 -7.78 -12.56 -22.93
C PHE A 22 -6.96 -12.98 -21.72
N GLY A 23 -5.91 -13.76 -21.96
CA GLY A 23 -4.91 -14.06 -20.94
C GLY A 23 -3.74 -13.08 -20.97
N SER A 24 -2.69 -13.40 -20.21
CA SER A 24 -1.50 -12.56 -20.20
C SER A 24 -0.83 -12.57 -21.57
N LYS A 25 -0.83 -13.68 -22.30
CA LYS A 25 -0.22 -13.84 -23.62
C LYS A 25 -1.13 -13.37 -24.78
N LEU A 26 -2.24 -12.68 -24.50
CA LEU A 26 -3.28 -12.31 -25.49
C LEU A 26 -3.99 -13.52 -26.12
N GLU A 27 -3.88 -14.69 -25.52
CA GLU A 27 -4.61 -15.87 -25.93
C GLU A 27 -6.07 -15.78 -25.53
N PHE A 28 -6.95 -16.46 -26.28
CA PHE A 28 -8.37 -16.53 -25.93
C PHE A 28 -8.55 -17.30 -24.62
N ASN A 29 -8.84 -16.56 -23.55
CA ASN A 29 -8.92 -17.08 -22.20
C ASN A 29 -10.08 -16.41 -21.45
N PRO A 30 -11.33 -16.78 -21.76
CA PRO A 30 -12.50 -16.17 -21.15
C PRO A 30 -12.60 -16.52 -19.66
N HIS A 31 -12.53 -15.50 -18.81
CA HIS A 31 -12.63 -15.64 -17.36
C HIS A 31 -13.39 -14.48 -16.72
N VAL A 32 -13.88 -14.69 -15.51
CA VAL A 32 -14.68 -13.70 -14.79
C VAL A 32 -14.01 -13.35 -13.48
N HIS A 33 -13.72 -12.06 -13.32
CA HIS A 33 -13.35 -11.49 -12.03
C HIS A 33 -14.59 -11.12 -11.25
N MET A 34 -14.64 -11.53 -9.98
CA MET A 34 -15.79 -11.32 -9.13
C MET A 34 -15.37 -10.79 -7.76
N ILE A 35 -16.03 -9.71 -7.32
CA ILE A 35 -16.09 -9.35 -5.90
C ILE A 35 -17.45 -9.77 -5.37
N VAL A 36 -17.43 -10.47 -4.24
CA VAL A 36 -18.61 -10.82 -3.45
C VAL A 36 -18.40 -10.27 -2.05
N THR A 37 -19.44 -9.71 -1.45
CA THR A 37 -19.41 -9.37 -0.03
C THR A 37 -19.29 -10.64 0.81
N MET A 38 -18.46 -10.61 1.86
CA MET A 38 -18.32 -11.72 2.82
C MET A 38 -19.50 -11.75 3.81
N GLY A 39 -20.72 -11.71 3.28
CA GLY A 39 -21.96 -11.53 4.01
C GLY A 39 -23.05 -10.90 3.15
N GLY A 40 -24.19 -10.63 3.75
CA GLY A 40 -25.29 -9.98 3.06
C GLY A 40 -26.43 -9.59 4.00
N LEU A 41 -27.40 -8.85 3.45
CA LEU A 41 -28.59 -8.45 4.20
C LEU A 41 -29.61 -9.58 4.24
N THR A 42 -30.15 -9.88 5.42
CA THR A 42 -31.35 -10.71 5.57
C THR A 42 -32.59 -9.96 5.07
N LYS A 43 -33.74 -10.65 5.02
CA LYS A 43 -35.02 -9.98 4.73
C LYS A 43 -35.39 -8.92 5.77
N GLY A 44 -34.98 -9.10 7.02
CA GLY A 44 -35.22 -8.16 8.12
C GLY A 44 -34.30 -6.94 8.11
N GLY A 45 -33.37 -6.84 7.15
CA GLY A 45 -32.43 -5.71 7.06
C GLY A 45 -31.17 -5.86 7.92
N GLU A 46 -31.01 -7.00 8.59
CA GLU A 46 -29.81 -7.29 9.38
C GLU A 46 -28.67 -7.76 8.49
N TRP A 47 -27.45 -7.34 8.81
CA TRP A 47 -26.25 -7.87 8.18
C TRP A 47 -25.87 -9.20 8.81
N LYS A 48 -25.67 -10.22 7.98
CA LYS A 48 -25.13 -11.51 8.39
C LYS A 48 -23.83 -11.79 7.66
N ASP A 49 -22.77 -12.01 8.43
CA ASP A 49 -21.47 -12.40 7.90
C ASP A 49 -21.51 -13.81 7.32
N TYR A 50 -20.79 -14.00 6.22
CA TYR A 50 -20.65 -15.28 5.55
C TYR A 50 -19.31 -15.33 4.81
N ASP A 51 -18.35 -16.06 5.35
CA ASP A 51 -16.96 -16.08 4.89
C ASP A 51 -16.58 -17.37 4.15
N TYR A 52 -17.55 -18.22 3.85
CA TYR A 52 -17.35 -19.47 3.12
C TYR A 52 -18.02 -19.43 1.75
N ILE A 53 -17.34 -19.95 0.72
CA ILE A 53 -17.96 -20.25 -0.57
C ILE A 53 -17.46 -21.62 -1.02
N PRO A 54 -18.35 -22.59 -1.32
CA PRO A 54 -17.94 -23.94 -1.69
C PRO A 54 -17.37 -23.94 -3.11
N TYR A 55 -16.04 -23.94 -3.22
CA TYR A 55 -15.36 -23.85 -4.52
C TYR A 55 -15.67 -25.02 -5.44
N LYS A 56 -15.78 -26.25 -4.91
CA LYS A 56 -16.18 -27.43 -5.70
C LYS A 56 -17.53 -27.20 -6.40
N MET A 57 -18.51 -26.64 -5.67
CA MET A 57 -19.81 -26.29 -6.23
C MET A 57 -19.68 -25.22 -7.33
N LEU A 58 -18.84 -24.21 -7.12
CA LEU A 58 -18.60 -23.18 -8.15
C LEU A 58 -17.99 -23.77 -9.42
N ARG A 59 -16.98 -24.64 -9.28
CA ARG A 59 -16.30 -25.28 -10.42
C ARG A 59 -17.27 -26.09 -11.26
N ILE A 60 -18.03 -26.99 -10.64
CA ILE A 60 -19.00 -27.86 -11.33
C ILE A 60 -20.08 -27.05 -12.04
N ASN A 61 -20.62 -26.03 -11.37
CA ASN A 61 -21.67 -25.22 -11.97
C ASN A 61 -21.14 -24.29 -13.08
N TRP A 62 -19.92 -23.80 -12.96
CA TRP A 62 -19.26 -23.03 -14.02
C TRP A 62 -18.97 -23.91 -15.24
N GLN A 63 -18.41 -25.10 -15.01
CA GLN A 63 -18.25 -26.17 -16.01
C GLN A 63 -19.54 -26.39 -16.81
N ASN A 64 -20.64 -26.62 -16.09
CA ASN A 64 -21.96 -26.84 -16.68
C ASN A 64 -22.50 -25.61 -17.43
N ALA A 65 -22.26 -24.40 -16.92
CA ALA A 65 -22.69 -23.17 -17.57
C ALA A 65 -21.97 -22.97 -18.92
N VAL A 66 -20.65 -23.18 -18.96
CA VAL A 66 -19.85 -23.11 -20.19
C VAL A 66 -20.33 -24.15 -21.20
N LEU A 67 -20.52 -25.39 -20.78
CA LEU A 67 -21.05 -26.46 -21.64
C LEU A 67 -22.39 -26.08 -22.27
N LYS A 68 -23.32 -25.56 -21.46
CA LYS A 68 -24.64 -25.12 -21.92
C LYS A 68 -24.56 -23.97 -22.91
N LEU A 69 -23.60 -23.04 -22.73
CA LEU A 69 -23.39 -21.94 -23.66
C LEU A 69 -22.82 -22.42 -24.99
N ILE A 70 -21.81 -23.30 -24.97
CA ILE A 70 -21.27 -23.92 -26.20
C ILE A 70 -22.36 -24.68 -26.93
N ARG A 71 -23.10 -25.56 -26.25
CA ARG A 71 -24.18 -26.34 -26.86
C ARG A 71 -25.33 -25.50 -27.39
N ARG A 72 -25.51 -24.26 -26.92
CA ARG A 72 -26.61 -23.39 -27.38
C ARG A 72 -26.43 -22.94 -28.82
N VAL A 73 -25.19 -22.78 -29.27
CA VAL A 73 -24.89 -22.29 -30.63
C VAL A 73 -24.70 -23.40 -31.66
N LEU A 74 -24.69 -24.66 -31.22
CA LEU A 74 -24.49 -25.83 -32.07
C LEU A 74 -25.82 -26.46 -32.53
N SER A 75 -25.86 -26.88 -33.79
CA SER A 75 -26.90 -27.73 -34.37
C SER A 75 -26.94 -29.12 -33.72
N PRO A 76 -28.02 -29.90 -33.91
CA PRO A 76 -28.09 -31.28 -33.40
C PRO A 76 -26.96 -32.19 -33.90
N LYS A 77 -26.48 -31.99 -35.14
CA LYS A 77 -25.37 -32.77 -35.73
C LYS A 77 -24.04 -32.41 -35.07
N GLU A 78 -23.70 -31.13 -35.02
CA GLU A 78 -22.45 -30.65 -34.38
C GLU A 78 -22.40 -31.02 -32.90
N LYS A 79 -23.55 -31.02 -32.20
CA LYS A 79 -23.61 -31.50 -30.80
C LYS A 79 -23.15 -32.94 -30.66
N LYS A 80 -23.49 -33.83 -31.61
CA LYS A 80 -23.05 -35.23 -31.57
C LYS A 80 -21.55 -35.34 -31.84
N GLU A 81 -21.04 -34.56 -32.78
CA GLU A 81 -19.61 -34.55 -33.17
C GLU A 81 -18.70 -33.99 -32.06
N VAL A 82 -19.14 -32.93 -31.38
CA VAL A 82 -18.34 -32.23 -30.37
C VAL A 82 -18.46 -32.88 -28.98
N GLN A 83 -19.51 -33.67 -28.72
CA GLN A 83 -19.76 -34.27 -27.40
C GLN A 83 -18.60 -35.15 -26.88
N PRO A 84 -17.98 -36.04 -27.68
CA PRO A 84 -16.83 -36.84 -27.20
C PRO A 84 -15.63 -35.96 -26.82
N GLN A 85 -15.34 -34.92 -27.61
CA GLN A 85 -14.23 -34.01 -27.35
C GLN A 85 -14.45 -33.21 -26.06
N LEU A 86 -15.68 -32.73 -25.84
CA LEU A 86 -16.06 -32.08 -24.59
C LEU A 86 -15.87 -33.06 -23.43
N GLN A 87 -16.40 -34.28 -23.54
CA GLN A 87 -16.27 -35.28 -22.47
C GLN A 87 -14.80 -35.55 -22.11
N ILE A 88 -13.93 -35.72 -23.11
CA ILE A 88 -12.48 -35.89 -22.89
C ILE A 88 -11.88 -34.66 -22.19
N ALA A 89 -12.22 -33.45 -22.64
CA ALA A 89 -11.74 -32.22 -22.04
C ALA A 89 -12.16 -32.12 -20.57
N TYR A 90 -13.40 -32.44 -20.22
CA TYR A 90 -13.88 -32.42 -18.84
C TYR A 90 -13.25 -33.52 -17.98
N THR A 91 -13.11 -34.75 -18.49
CA THR A 91 -12.46 -35.84 -17.76
C THR A 91 -11.01 -35.53 -17.45
N LYS A 92 -10.25 -35.01 -18.43
CA LYS A 92 -8.85 -34.59 -18.23
C LYS A 92 -8.71 -33.36 -17.31
N ASN A 93 -9.77 -32.57 -17.19
CA ASN A 93 -9.80 -31.32 -16.42
C ASN A 93 -10.88 -31.37 -15.33
N ALA A 94 -10.99 -32.49 -14.60
CA ALA A 94 -11.99 -32.67 -13.56
C ALA A 94 -11.96 -31.54 -12.51
N GLU A 95 -10.75 -31.08 -12.17
CA GLU A 95 -10.50 -29.90 -11.32
C GLU A 95 -10.25 -28.61 -12.12
N GLY A 96 -10.24 -28.66 -13.45
CA GLY A 96 -9.57 -27.68 -14.32
C GLY A 96 -10.31 -26.36 -14.58
N PHE A 97 -11.42 -26.08 -13.89
CA PHE A 97 -11.86 -24.69 -13.76
C PHE A 97 -11.29 -24.09 -12.48
N TYR A 98 -10.31 -23.22 -12.66
CA TYR A 98 -9.62 -22.58 -11.56
C TYR A 98 -10.47 -21.46 -10.95
N VAL A 99 -10.83 -21.64 -9.67
CA VAL A 99 -11.42 -20.57 -8.85
C VAL A 99 -10.37 -20.13 -7.85
N ASN A 100 -9.74 -18.98 -8.10
CA ASN A 100 -8.92 -18.32 -7.10
C ASN A 100 -9.80 -17.43 -6.23
N ALA A 101 -9.87 -17.76 -4.94
CA ALA A 101 -10.47 -16.89 -3.97
C ALA A 101 -9.68 -17.00 -2.65
N PRO A 102 -9.06 -15.91 -2.17
CA PRO A 102 -8.37 -15.93 -0.90
C PRO A 102 -9.38 -16.21 0.23
N LYS A 103 -9.01 -17.08 1.19
CA LYS A 103 -9.86 -17.51 2.33
C LYS A 103 -10.44 -16.33 3.11
N ARG A 104 -9.76 -15.18 3.12
CA ARG A 104 -10.29 -13.91 3.63
C ARG A 104 -9.51 -12.74 3.06
N SER A 105 -10.17 -11.89 2.29
CA SER A 105 -9.72 -10.51 2.08
C SER A 105 -10.26 -9.68 3.25
N ARG A 106 -9.62 -9.77 4.43
CA ARG A 106 -9.69 -8.68 5.44
C ARG A 106 -8.90 -7.45 4.97
N THR A 107 -8.50 -7.43 3.70
CA THR A 107 -7.60 -6.45 3.14
C THR A 107 -8.30 -5.13 2.87
N ASN A 108 -7.50 -4.09 3.03
CA ASN A 108 -7.76 -2.71 2.65
C ASN A 108 -8.67 -2.62 1.41
N VAL A 109 -9.90 -2.14 1.62
CA VAL A 109 -10.92 -1.94 0.57
C VAL A 109 -10.35 -1.18 -0.63
N LYS A 110 -9.43 -0.24 -0.40
CA LYS A 110 -8.72 0.49 -1.48
C LYS A 110 -7.92 -0.43 -2.39
N LYS A 111 -7.21 -1.42 -1.85
CA LYS A 111 -6.43 -2.39 -2.65
C LYS A 111 -7.36 -3.28 -3.48
N VAL A 112 -8.47 -3.75 -2.90
CA VAL A 112 -9.47 -4.56 -3.61
C VAL A 112 -10.13 -3.75 -4.73
N LEU A 113 -10.50 -2.50 -4.47
CA LEU A 113 -11.04 -1.59 -5.47
C LEU A 113 -10.02 -1.25 -6.56
N GLN A 114 -8.75 -1.02 -6.23
CA GLN A 114 -7.67 -0.82 -7.20
C GLN A 114 -7.43 -2.06 -8.06
N TYR A 115 -7.47 -3.24 -7.44
CA TYR A 115 -7.38 -4.50 -8.17
C TYR A 115 -8.49 -4.56 -9.22
N ILE A 116 -9.76 -4.45 -8.81
CA ILE A 116 -10.89 -4.53 -9.74
C ILE A 116 -10.93 -3.40 -10.75
N SER A 117 -10.61 -2.16 -10.36
CA SER A 117 -10.64 -1.03 -11.29
C SER A 117 -9.64 -1.18 -12.42
N ARG A 118 -8.48 -1.82 -12.14
CA ARG A 118 -7.54 -2.22 -13.19
C ARG A 118 -8.19 -3.20 -14.15
N TYR A 119 -8.86 -4.26 -13.69
CA TYR A 119 -9.52 -5.19 -14.61
C TYR A 119 -10.68 -4.52 -15.37
N MET A 120 -11.42 -3.58 -14.76
CA MET A 120 -12.56 -2.93 -15.39
C MET A 120 -12.21 -2.03 -16.59
N LYS A 121 -11.03 -1.41 -16.59
CA LYS A 121 -10.64 -0.39 -17.60
C LYS A 121 -9.48 -0.81 -18.50
N ARG A 122 -8.84 -1.94 -18.22
CA ARG A 122 -7.63 -2.34 -18.92
C ARG A 122 -7.99 -3.00 -20.25
N GLY A 123 -7.35 -2.53 -21.33
CA GLY A 123 -7.34 -3.24 -22.60
C GLY A 123 -6.63 -4.60 -22.50
N PRO A 124 -6.57 -5.38 -23.59
CA PRO A 124 -5.96 -6.71 -23.57
C PRO A 124 -4.51 -6.73 -23.07
N ILE A 125 -3.75 -5.67 -23.40
CA ILE A 125 -2.37 -5.47 -22.95
C ILE A 125 -2.18 -4.07 -22.36
N ALA A 126 -1.24 -3.94 -21.43
CA ALA A 126 -0.84 -2.62 -20.94
C ALA A 126 0.36 -2.14 -21.75
N LEU A 127 0.40 -0.85 -22.13
CA LEU A 127 1.47 -0.29 -22.98
C LEU A 127 2.88 -0.62 -22.46
N LYS A 128 3.10 -0.52 -21.14
CA LYS A 128 4.38 -0.86 -20.50
C LYS A 128 4.85 -2.32 -20.69
N ARG A 129 4.00 -3.22 -21.19
CA ARG A 129 4.35 -4.61 -21.49
C ARG A 129 4.91 -4.75 -22.90
N ILE A 130 4.63 -3.80 -23.79
CA ILE A 130 5.22 -3.75 -25.12
C ILE A 130 6.67 -3.30 -24.95
N LEU A 131 7.61 -4.15 -25.33
CA LEU A 131 9.05 -3.94 -25.18
C LEU A 131 9.65 -3.32 -26.45
N MET A 132 9.17 -3.75 -27.62
CA MET A 132 9.64 -3.28 -28.93
C MET A 132 8.51 -3.39 -29.96
N TYR A 133 8.54 -2.49 -30.93
CA TYR A 133 7.78 -2.54 -32.17
C TYR A 133 8.61 -1.87 -33.27
N ASP A 134 8.85 -2.56 -34.38
CA ASP A 134 9.67 -2.07 -35.50
C ASP A 134 8.88 -1.82 -36.81
N GLY A 135 7.58 -2.12 -36.79
CA GLY A 135 6.73 -2.08 -37.99
C GLY A 135 6.14 -3.45 -38.31
N ASP A 136 6.96 -4.50 -38.21
CA ASP A 136 6.63 -5.86 -38.64
C ASP A 136 6.41 -6.82 -37.48
N ILE A 137 7.16 -6.65 -36.39
CA ILE A 137 7.09 -7.48 -35.19
C ILE A 137 6.77 -6.67 -33.94
N VAL A 138 6.05 -7.30 -33.02
CA VAL A 138 5.79 -6.76 -31.69
C VAL A 138 6.37 -7.74 -30.68
N MET A 139 7.24 -7.24 -29.81
CA MET A 139 7.76 -7.98 -28.67
C MET A 139 7.10 -7.47 -27.39
N PHE A 140 6.52 -8.36 -26.61
CA PHE A 140 5.91 -7.98 -25.34
C PHE A 140 6.11 -8.99 -24.23
N ARG A 141 6.24 -8.47 -23.00
CA ARG A 141 6.36 -9.28 -21.78
C ARG A 141 5.01 -9.81 -21.36
N TYR A 142 4.90 -11.07 -20.99
CA TYR A 142 3.75 -11.66 -20.31
C TYR A 142 4.19 -12.40 -19.04
N HIS A 143 3.25 -12.69 -18.16
CA HIS A 143 3.50 -13.48 -16.97
C HIS A 143 2.82 -14.84 -17.17
N ASP A 144 3.60 -15.91 -17.20
CA ASP A 144 3.07 -17.27 -17.30
C ASP A 144 2.67 -17.75 -15.91
N LYS A 145 1.37 -18.02 -15.73
CA LYS A 145 0.81 -18.47 -14.45
C LYS A 145 1.10 -19.95 -14.16
N ARG A 146 1.58 -20.72 -15.13
CA ARG A 146 1.91 -22.15 -14.98
C ARG A 146 3.29 -22.31 -14.35
N THR A 147 4.24 -21.51 -14.81
CA THR A 147 5.64 -21.49 -14.36
C THR A 147 5.90 -20.39 -13.32
N ASP A 148 4.97 -19.45 -13.14
CA ASP A 148 5.08 -18.27 -12.26
C ASP A 148 6.24 -17.34 -12.66
N THR A 149 6.54 -17.25 -13.96
CA THR A 149 7.65 -16.48 -14.52
C THR A 149 7.20 -15.37 -15.45
N ASP A 150 8.00 -14.31 -15.55
CA ASP A 150 7.85 -13.30 -16.59
C ASP A 150 8.61 -13.76 -17.85
N GLU A 151 7.89 -13.87 -18.96
CA GLU A 151 8.40 -14.32 -20.25
C GLU A 151 8.13 -13.27 -21.33
N THR A 152 8.69 -13.47 -22.52
CA THR A 152 8.52 -12.57 -23.66
C THR A 152 7.94 -13.33 -24.84
N GLU A 153 6.97 -12.71 -25.51
CA GLU A 153 6.39 -13.19 -26.75
C GLU A 153 6.78 -12.25 -27.90
N ILE A 154 7.12 -12.84 -29.04
CA ILE A 154 7.34 -12.13 -30.31
C ILE A 154 6.28 -12.64 -31.29
N MET A 155 5.57 -11.72 -31.94
CA MET A 155 4.60 -12.05 -33.00
C MET A 155 4.57 -10.97 -34.06
N LEU A 156 4.04 -11.31 -35.24
CA LEU A 156 3.89 -10.32 -36.31
C LEU A 156 2.89 -9.25 -35.90
N ALA A 157 3.10 -8.01 -36.34
CA ALA A 157 2.23 -6.87 -36.03
C ALA A 157 0.77 -7.13 -36.43
N LYS A 158 0.55 -7.80 -37.57
CA LYS A 158 -0.78 -8.24 -38.02
C LYS A 158 -1.44 -9.24 -37.07
N GLU A 159 -0.67 -10.17 -36.52
CA GLU A 159 -1.17 -11.18 -35.58
C GLU A 159 -1.47 -10.55 -34.22
N PHE A 160 -0.63 -9.62 -33.79
CA PHE A 160 -0.85 -8.82 -32.60
C PHE A 160 -2.15 -8.02 -32.70
N ILE A 161 -2.39 -7.32 -33.81
CA ILE A 161 -3.65 -6.59 -34.05
C ILE A 161 -4.83 -7.56 -34.06
N ALA A 162 -4.73 -8.70 -34.76
CA ALA A 162 -5.80 -9.70 -34.77
C ALA A 162 -6.12 -10.26 -33.38
N ALA A 163 -5.09 -10.50 -32.56
CA ALA A 163 -5.25 -10.93 -31.18
C ALA A 163 -5.97 -9.86 -30.34
N LEU A 164 -5.65 -8.57 -30.51
CA LEU A 164 -6.35 -7.48 -29.82
C LEU A 164 -7.81 -7.35 -30.26
N VAL A 165 -8.08 -7.40 -31.57
CA VAL A 165 -9.42 -7.20 -32.15
C VAL A 165 -10.40 -8.26 -31.66
N ARG A 166 -9.96 -9.52 -31.51
CA ARG A 166 -10.77 -10.62 -30.96
C ARG A 166 -11.36 -10.32 -29.57
N HIS A 167 -10.78 -9.40 -28.84
CA HIS A 167 -11.18 -9.05 -27.47
C HIS A 167 -12.00 -7.77 -27.36
N ILE A 168 -12.27 -7.11 -28.49
CA ILE A 168 -13.17 -5.96 -28.53
C ILE A 168 -14.60 -6.51 -28.37
N PRO A 169 -15.31 -6.15 -27.29
CA PRO A 169 -16.66 -6.63 -27.08
C PRO A 169 -17.63 -5.90 -28.02
N ASP A 170 -18.75 -6.55 -28.35
CA ASP A 170 -19.80 -5.95 -29.19
C ASP A 170 -20.27 -4.59 -28.64
N LYS A 171 -20.78 -3.75 -29.55
CA LYS A 171 -21.38 -2.48 -29.19
C LYS A 171 -22.44 -2.70 -28.11
N ASN A 172 -22.37 -1.89 -27.05
CA ASN A 172 -23.25 -1.95 -25.87
C ASN A 172 -23.11 -3.18 -24.97
N PHE A 173 -22.19 -4.11 -25.25
CA PHE A 173 -21.95 -5.26 -24.39
C PHE A 173 -21.53 -4.81 -22.98
N LYS A 174 -22.22 -5.33 -21.97
CA LYS A 174 -21.97 -4.97 -20.57
C LYS A 174 -20.92 -5.89 -19.96
N MET A 175 -19.65 -5.49 -20.09
CA MET A 175 -18.49 -6.16 -19.48
C MET A 175 -18.60 -6.25 -17.96
N ILE A 176 -19.15 -5.20 -17.34
CA ILE A 176 -19.35 -5.13 -15.89
C ILE A 176 -20.82 -5.36 -15.56
N ARG A 177 -21.06 -6.31 -14.65
CA ARG A 177 -22.40 -6.62 -14.16
C ARG A 177 -22.42 -6.53 -12.64
N ARG A 178 -23.55 -6.08 -12.09
CA ARG A 178 -23.72 -5.89 -10.65
C ARG A 178 -25.01 -6.56 -10.19
N TYR A 179 -24.94 -7.29 -9.07
CA TYR A 179 -26.04 -8.08 -8.54
C TYR A 179 -26.21 -7.88 -7.04
N GLY A 180 -27.38 -8.30 -6.55
CA GLY A 180 -27.77 -8.19 -5.14
C GLY A 180 -27.72 -6.75 -4.65
N LEU A 181 -26.99 -6.48 -3.56
CA LEU A 181 -26.88 -5.14 -2.97
C LEU A 181 -26.26 -4.10 -3.92
N TYR A 182 -25.43 -4.54 -4.87
CA TYR A 182 -24.81 -3.65 -5.87
C TYR A 182 -25.63 -3.53 -7.16
N SER A 183 -26.75 -4.25 -7.28
CA SER A 183 -27.63 -4.14 -8.44
C SER A 183 -28.11 -2.71 -8.64
N ARG A 184 -28.26 -2.27 -9.89
CA ARG A 184 -28.61 -0.87 -10.19
C ARG A 184 -29.89 -0.39 -9.51
N ARG A 185 -30.90 -1.27 -9.40
CA ARG A 185 -32.18 -0.97 -8.76
C ARG A 185 -32.06 -0.71 -7.26
N ILE A 186 -31.25 -1.50 -6.56
CA ILE A 186 -31.09 -1.43 -5.10
C ILE A 186 -29.99 -0.43 -4.71
N LYS A 187 -28.99 -0.26 -5.57
CA LYS A 187 -27.79 0.55 -5.29
C LYS A 187 -28.12 1.97 -4.83
N THR A 188 -29.12 2.61 -5.43
CA THR A 188 -29.50 3.99 -5.06
C THR A 188 -29.99 4.04 -3.62
N VAL A 189 -30.97 3.21 -3.29
CA VAL A 189 -31.52 3.09 -1.93
C VAL A 189 -30.44 2.67 -0.94
N ALA A 190 -29.65 1.65 -1.27
CA ALA A 190 -28.57 1.18 -0.40
C ALA A 190 -27.52 2.27 -0.14
N LYS A 191 -27.24 3.13 -1.13
CA LYS A 191 -26.31 4.26 -0.97
C LYS A 191 -26.86 5.29 0.01
N GLU A 192 -28.16 5.59 -0.05
CA GLU A 192 -28.82 6.52 0.88
C GLU A 192 -28.81 5.97 2.30
N VAL A 193 -29.17 4.69 2.48
CA VAL A 193 -29.13 4.01 3.78
C VAL A 193 -27.72 4.02 4.37
N VAL A 194 -26.70 3.67 3.59
CA VAL A 194 -25.31 3.69 4.04
C VAL A 194 -24.87 5.10 4.40
N LYS A 195 -25.27 6.12 3.63
CA LYS A 195 -24.95 7.53 3.91
C LYS A 195 -25.55 7.96 5.26
N GLU A 196 -26.80 7.61 5.52
CA GLU A 196 -27.46 7.92 6.78
C GLU A 196 -26.82 7.21 7.98
N LEU A 197 -26.51 5.92 7.84
CA LEU A 197 -25.80 5.15 8.87
C LEU A 197 -24.41 5.75 9.17
N GLN A 198 -23.65 6.10 8.12
CA GLN A 198 -22.35 6.75 8.26
C GLN A 198 -22.47 8.11 8.97
N SER A 199 -23.52 8.89 8.68
CA SER A 199 -23.79 10.16 9.34
C SER A 199 -24.06 9.96 10.84
N LYS A 200 -24.95 9.03 11.19
CA LYS A 200 -25.25 8.68 12.58
C LYS A 200 -24.02 8.18 13.33
N MET A 201 -23.24 7.27 12.73
CA MET A 201 -21.99 6.80 13.30
C MET A 201 -20.97 7.92 13.49
N LYS A 202 -20.81 8.82 12.51
CA LYS A 202 -19.92 9.98 12.63
C LYS A 202 -20.33 10.88 13.79
N ARG A 203 -21.63 11.14 13.95
CA ARG A 203 -22.16 11.92 15.09
C ARG A 203 -21.86 11.23 16.42
N LEU A 204 -22.07 9.92 16.50
CA LEU A 204 -21.81 9.13 17.69
C LEU A 204 -20.31 9.11 18.05
N LEU A 205 -19.44 8.94 17.06
CA LEU A 205 -17.98 9.01 17.22
C LEU A 205 -17.50 10.41 17.59
N LEU A 206 -18.08 11.47 17.02
CA LEU A 206 -17.79 12.86 17.40
C LEU A 206 -18.15 13.12 18.86
N ASN A 207 -19.33 12.67 19.29
CA ASN A 207 -19.77 12.78 20.68
C ASN A 207 -18.83 12.03 21.63
N VAL A 208 -18.44 10.79 21.29
CA VAL A 208 -17.46 10.02 22.07
C VAL A 208 -16.10 10.70 22.09
N SER A 209 -15.60 11.20 20.95
CA SER A 209 -14.30 11.89 20.89
C SER A 209 -14.28 13.21 21.65
N THR A 210 -15.42 13.87 21.77
CA THR A 210 -15.59 15.10 22.57
C THR A 210 -15.66 14.77 24.05
N ALA A 211 -16.39 13.70 24.42
CA ALA A 211 -16.47 13.21 25.80
C ALA A 211 -15.15 12.63 26.31
N LEU A 212 -14.35 12.00 25.43
CA LEU A 212 -13.04 11.42 25.73
C LEU A 212 -11.88 12.35 25.37
N LYS A 213 -12.14 13.63 25.12
CA LYS A 213 -11.09 14.56 24.70
C LYS A 213 -10.05 14.63 25.83
N PRO A 214 -8.79 14.20 25.58
CA PRO A 214 -7.80 14.18 26.64
C PRO A 214 -7.55 15.60 27.12
N LYS A 215 -7.57 15.81 28.44
CA LYS A 215 -7.18 17.08 29.06
C LYS A 215 -5.84 17.52 28.50
N LYS A 216 -5.73 18.79 28.14
CA LYS A 216 -4.48 19.38 27.65
C LYS A 216 -3.43 19.32 28.76
N TRP A 217 -2.14 19.32 28.38
CA TRP A 217 -1.04 19.29 29.35
C TRP A 217 -1.22 20.31 30.49
N ALA A 218 -1.53 21.58 30.17
CA ALA A 218 -1.70 22.62 31.18
C ALA A 218 -2.87 22.34 32.15
N GLU A 219 -3.97 21.79 31.63
CA GLU A 219 -5.14 21.41 32.43
C GLU A 219 -4.80 20.25 33.39
N ARG A 220 -3.96 19.30 32.96
CA ARG A 220 -3.49 18.20 33.81
C ARG A 220 -2.56 18.69 34.92
N ILE A 221 -1.63 19.61 34.61
CA ILE A 221 -0.74 20.19 35.62
C ILE A 221 -1.54 20.99 36.65
N ALA A 222 -2.49 21.80 36.19
CA ALA A 222 -3.37 22.56 37.09
C ALA A 222 -4.21 21.67 38.00
N GLU A 223 -4.70 20.52 37.49
CA GLU A 223 -5.45 19.56 38.31
C GLU A 223 -4.57 18.80 39.31
N CYS A 224 -3.39 18.35 38.89
CA CYS A 224 -2.50 17.57 39.77
C CYS A 224 -1.80 18.42 40.83
N PHE A 225 -1.43 19.66 40.50
CA PHE A 225 -0.57 20.49 41.34
C PHE A 225 -1.25 21.76 41.83
N GLY A 226 -2.50 22.04 41.41
CA GLY A 226 -3.24 23.25 41.80
C GLY A 226 -2.74 24.53 41.14
N GLU A 227 -1.68 24.47 40.32
CA GLU A 227 -1.03 25.61 39.71
C GLU A 227 -1.16 25.61 38.19
N ASN A 228 -1.52 26.76 37.61
CA ASN A 228 -1.54 26.92 36.16
C ASN A 228 -0.12 27.15 35.64
N PRO A 229 0.49 26.21 34.90
CA PRO A 229 1.88 26.33 34.43
C PRO A 229 2.08 27.44 33.40
N LEU A 230 0.99 27.99 32.85
CA LEU A 230 1.05 29.13 31.95
C LEU A 230 0.90 30.45 32.68
N LYS A 231 0.68 30.50 33.99
CA LYS A 231 0.58 31.75 34.74
C LYS A 231 1.95 32.13 35.31
N CYS A 232 2.42 33.33 34.99
CA CYS A 232 3.66 33.86 35.56
C CYS A 232 3.48 34.15 37.06
N SER A 233 4.37 33.61 37.89
CA SER A 233 4.35 33.80 39.35
C SER A 233 4.67 35.22 39.79
N CYS A 234 5.39 36.01 38.98
CA CYS A 234 5.79 37.37 39.33
C CYS A 234 4.71 38.42 39.01
N CYS A 235 4.04 38.33 37.85
CA CYS A 235 3.13 39.36 37.37
C CYS A 235 1.71 38.86 37.07
N GLY A 236 1.44 37.55 37.20
CA GLY A 236 0.12 36.96 36.97
C GLY A 236 -0.30 36.84 35.50
N ASN A 237 0.48 37.34 34.55
CA ASN A 237 0.21 37.22 33.12
C ASN A 237 0.29 35.78 32.60
N LEU A 238 -0.40 35.50 31.50
CA LEU A 238 -0.44 34.18 30.87
C LEU A 238 0.58 34.04 29.74
N PHE A 239 1.40 32.99 29.81
CA PHE A 239 2.28 32.54 28.73
C PHE A 239 1.48 31.86 27.63
N VAL A 240 1.87 32.12 26.37
CA VAL A 240 1.37 31.40 25.20
C VAL A 240 2.37 30.31 24.85
N PHE A 241 1.97 29.05 25.00
CA PHE A 241 2.80 27.93 24.58
C PHE A 241 2.91 27.87 23.05
N ARG A 242 4.14 28.05 22.52
CA ARG A 242 4.39 28.11 21.07
C ARG A 242 4.85 26.79 20.44
N GLY A 243 5.56 25.94 21.16
CA GLY A 243 5.98 24.64 20.62
C GLY A 243 7.00 23.89 21.46
N ILE A 244 7.46 22.75 20.92
CA ILE A 244 8.44 21.85 21.53
C ILE A 244 9.54 21.58 20.53
N VAL A 245 10.78 21.73 20.97
CA VAL A 245 12.00 21.33 20.25
C VAL A 245 12.68 20.24 21.06
N VAL A 246 13.12 19.18 20.40
CA VAL A 246 13.81 18.05 21.03
C VAL A 246 15.12 17.77 20.31
N SER A 247 16.13 17.30 21.04
CA SER A 247 17.36 16.79 20.44
C SER A 247 17.11 15.40 19.85
N LYS A 248 17.45 15.20 18.57
CA LYS A 248 17.42 13.90 17.90
C LYS A 248 18.69 13.73 17.08
N ASN A 249 19.49 12.73 17.43
CA ASN A 249 20.78 12.43 16.81
C ASN A 249 21.73 13.64 16.85
N GLY A 250 21.80 14.32 18.01
CA GLY A 250 22.67 15.48 18.20
C GLY A 250 22.25 16.75 17.47
N ARG A 251 21.03 16.82 16.92
CA ARG A 251 20.47 18.04 16.28
C ARG A 251 19.11 18.39 16.85
N LEU A 252 18.83 19.68 16.95
CA LEU A 252 17.54 20.16 17.45
C LEU A 252 16.48 20.05 16.37
N LYS A 253 15.34 19.43 16.70
CA LYS A 253 14.21 19.25 15.78
C LYS A 253 12.91 19.70 16.43
N ILE A 254 12.12 20.47 15.69
CA ILE A 254 10.78 20.88 16.11
C ILE A 254 9.87 19.65 16.13
N GLN A 255 9.47 19.22 17.33
CA GLN A 255 8.51 18.15 17.52
C GLN A 255 7.08 18.67 17.33
N TYR A 256 6.80 19.87 17.83
CA TYR A 256 5.48 20.49 17.76
C TYR A 256 5.60 22.01 17.65
N ALA A 257 4.72 22.63 16.88
CA ALA A 257 4.50 24.07 16.85
C ALA A 257 3.00 24.30 16.71
N ASN A 258 2.44 25.23 17.49
CA ASN A 258 1.00 25.45 17.54
C ASN A 258 0.46 26.15 16.27
N ASP A 259 1.28 26.96 15.61
CA ASP A 259 0.97 27.64 14.35
C ASP A 259 2.22 27.79 13.45
N SER A 260 2.04 28.39 12.27
CA SER A 260 3.11 28.56 11.28
C SER A 260 4.17 29.58 11.70
N GLU A 261 3.78 30.61 12.46
CA GLU A 261 4.66 31.67 12.94
C GLU A 261 5.58 31.15 14.04
N ALA A 262 5.02 30.42 15.01
CA ALA A 262 5.76 29.70 16.04
C ALA A 262 6.79 28.75 15.42
N ARG A 263 6.40 28.03 14.36
CA ARG A 263 7.32 27.12 13.66
C ARG A 263 8.47 27.88 12.98
N ARG A 264 8.22 29.08 12.45
CA ARG A 264 9.26 29.94 11.87
C ARG A 264 10.23 30.39 12.95
N TYR A 265 9.72 30.97 14.04
CA TYR A 265 10.52 31.43 15.18
C TYR A 265 11.41 30.31 15.74
N LEU A 266 10.84 29.12 16.00
CA LEU A 266 11.61 27.99 16.52
C LEU A 266 12.72 27.52 15.57
N ARG A 267 12.53 27.66 14.24
CA ARG A 267 13.60 27.33 13.27
C ARG A 267 14.75 28.34 13.35
N GLU A 268 14.45 29.61 13.53
CA GLU A 268 15.44 30.68 13.63
C GLU A 268 16.29 30.48 14.90
N GLU A 269 15.65 30.21 16.04
CA GLU A 269 16.35 29.90 17.29
C GLU A 269 17.25 28.66 17.19
N ILE A 270 16.76 27.57 16.57
CA ILE A 270 17.58 26.37 16.35
C ILE A 270 18.85 26.70 15.56
N ARG A 271 18.74 27.48 14.47
CA ARG A 271 19.91 27.88 13.69
C ARG A 271 20.90 28.70 14.50
N HIS A 272 20.39 29.60 15.34
CA HIS A 272 21.23 30.45 16.19
C HIS A 272 22.01 29.62 17.23
N ILE A 273 21.34 28.69 17.89
CA ILE A 273 21.95 27.79 18.88
C ILE A 273 23.01 26.91 18.21
N GLU A 274 22.66 26.21 17.12
CA GLU A 274 23.58 25.31 16.41
C GLU A 274 24.79 26.09 15.83
N SER A 275 24.60 27.34 15.40
CA SER A 275 25.68 28.21 14.92
C SER A 275 26.67 28.60 16.03
N LYS A 276 26.17 28.89 17.24
CA LYS A 276 27.02 29.18 18.40
C LYS A 276 27.81 27.95 18.83
N GLU A 277 27.17 26.80 18.89
CA GLU A 277 27.80 25.52 19.24
C GLU A 277 28.92 25.16 18.26
N PHE A 278 28.67 25.32 16.95
CA PHE A 278 29.70 25.14 15.92
C PHE A 278 30.94 26.03 16.13
N LYS A 279 30.74 27.32 16.41
CA LYS A 279 31.84 28.27 16.65
C LYS A 279 32.66 27.92 17.91
N ILE A 280 32.02 27.40 18.95
CA ILE A 280 32.70 26.97 20.18
C ILE A 280 33.56 25.73 19.88
N ASN A 281 32.98 24.72 19.21
CA ASN A 281 33.68 23.48 18.86
C ASN A 281 34.88 23.75 17.93
N GLN A 282 34.74 24.68 16.97
CA GLN A 282 35.84 25.07 16.10
C GLN A 282 37.00 25.69 16.88
N LYS A 283 36.73 26.64 17.79
CA LYS A 283 37.78 27.26 18.62
C LYS A 283 38.48 26.23 19.51
N GLN A 284 37.75 25.24 20.00
CA GLN A 284 38.32 24.20 20.86
C GLN A 284 39.21 23.25 20.05
N ALA A 285 38.78 22.83 18.85
CA ALA A 285 39.60 22.05 17.94
C ALA A 285 40.85 22.81 17.45
N GLU A 286 40.73 24.11 17.16
CA GLU A 286 41.87 24.97 16.83
C GLU A 286 42.88 25.05 17.99
N LYS A 287 42.39 25.15 19.23
CA LYS A 287 43.23 25.13 20.43
C LYS A 287 43.92 23.77 20.63
N GLU A 288 43.22 22.66 20.45
CA GLU A 288 43.79 21.31 20.54
C GLU A 288 44.85 21.06 19.47
N ILE A 289 44.60 21.47 18.22
CA ILE A 289 45.57 21.41 17.13
C ILE A 289 46.79 22.28 17.46
N TYR A 290 46.57 23.51 17.95
CA TYR A 290 47.67 24.39 18.37
C TYR A 290 48.49 23.75 19.48
N GLU A 291 47.88 23.19 20.53
CA GLU A 291 48.59 22.48 21.60
C GLU A 291 49.36 21.25 21.08
N ALA A 292 48.80 20.50 20.14
CA ALA A 292 49.44 19.31 19.58
C ALA A 292 50.58 19.62 18.60
N THR A 293 50.51 20.73 17.87
CA THR A 293 51.48 21.11 16.82
C THR A 293 52.49 22.16 17.28
N ARG A 294 52.22 22.83 18.40
CA ARG A 294 53.15 23.81 18.98
C ARG A 294 54.44 23.11 19.37
N PHE A 295 55.55 23.63 18.86
CA PHE A 295 56.88 23.16 19.16
C PHE A 295 57.18 23.35 20.66
N ASP A 296 57.34 22.24 21.37
CA ASP A 296 57.66 22.20 22.80
C ASP A 296 59.18 22.16 22.99
N TRP A 297 59.76 23.34 23.24
CA TRP A 297 61.18 23.51 23.50
C TRP A 297 61.67 22.70 24.73
N GLU A 298 60.82 22.51 25.74
CA GLU A 298 61.15 21.77 26.95
C GLU A 298 61.27 20.28 26.65
N LYS A 299 60.32 19.74 25.88
CA LYS A 299 60.31 18.34 25.42
C LYS A 299 61.50 18.03 24.50
N GLN A 300 61.83 18.94 23.58
CA GLN A 300 63.02 18.82 22.72
C GLN A 300 64.32 18.86 23.52
N ARG A 301 64.43 19.77 24.49
CA ARG A 301 65.57 19.83 25.40
C ARG A 301 65.74 18.54 26.20
N GLN A 302 64.65 17.96 26.72
CA GLN A 302 64.73 16.68 27.43
C GLN A 302 65.17 15.53 26.52
N LEU A 303 64.63 15.44 25.30
CA LEU A 303 65.05 14.44 24.33
C LEU A 303 66.53 14.57 23.98
N TYR A 304 67.00 15.78 23.71
CA TYR A 304 68.42 16.06 23.43
C TYR A 304 69.33 15.71 24.62
N MET A 305 68.94 16.11 25.84
CA MET A 305 69.70 15.77 27.05
C MET A 305 69.70 14.25 27.31
N SER A 306 68.63 13.52 26.95
CA SER A 306 68.58 12.06 27.06
C SER A 306 69.41 11.35 25.98
N SER A 307 69.46 11.88 24.76
CA SER A 307 70.27 11.29 23.68
C SER A 307 71.76 11.48 23.95
N MET A 308 72.14 12.63 24.54
CA MET A 308 73.51 12.88 25.01
C MET A 308 73.94 11.88 26.09
N ARG A 309 73.07 11.57 27.06
CA ARG A 309 73.35 10.54 28.09
C ARG A 309 73.45 9.12 27.53
N ASN A 310 72.68 8.79 26.50
CA ASN A 310 72.67 7.44 25.91
C ASN A 310 73.79 7.18 24.90
N GLN A 311 74.48 8.22 24.39
CA GLN A 311 75.58 8.07 23.44
C GLN A 311 76.95 7.88 24.11
N GLY A 312 77.00 7.67 25.43
CA GLY A 312 78.26 7.38 26.12
C GLY A 312 79.32 8.47 25.94
N ILE A 313 78.90 9.70 25.62
CA ILE A 313 79.73 10.88 25.82
C ILE A 313 79.58 11.24 27.30
N ASP A 314 80.09 10.34 28.14
CA ASP A 314 80.69 10.80 29.36
C ASP A 314 81.80 11.74 28.92
N SER A 315 81.64 13.02 29.24
CA SER A 315 82.79 13.90 29.40
C SER A 315 83.61 13.37 30.57
N GLU A 316 84.31 12.26 30.37
CA GLU A 316 85.39 11.84 31.25
C GLU A 316 86.68 12.47 30.73
N GLY A 317 87.19 13.39 31.55
CA GLY A 317 88.63 13.55 31.73
C GLY A 317 89.28 14.71 30.99
N SER A 318 89.47 15.82 31.70
CA SER A 318 90.80 16.11 32.23
C SER A 318 90.72 17.15 33.35
N GLY A 319 91.25 16.79 34.51
CA GLY A 319 91.70 17.77 35.49
C GLY A 319 92.85 18.59 34.93
N GLY A 320 92.90 19.85 35.36
CA GLY A 320 93.85 20.90 35.01
C GLY A 320 93.31 22.23 35.47
#